data_AF-A0A6M0H5A7-F1
#
_entry.id   AF-A0A6M0H5A7-F1
#
_cell.length_a   1.000
_cell.length_b   1.000
_cell.length_c   1.000
_cell.angle_alpha   90.00
_cell.angle_beta   90.00
_cell.angle_gamma   90.00
#
_symmetry.space_group_name_H-M   'P 1'
#
loop_
_entity.id
_entity.type
_entity.pdbx_description
1 polymer ?
#
loop_
_entity_poly.entity_id
_entity_poly.type
_entity_poly.pdbx_seq_one_letter_code
_entity_poly.pdbx_strand_id
1 'polypeptide(L)' 'MYYSTSEESRYLHLIDKPWDFESVIDAITTGEYEIIGCEIVENGIGRLCFKPWSYPYGGMEPLEQLIKPFNIKIIRVNK' A
#
# COMPACT_ATOMS: atom_id res chain seq x y z
N MET A 1 -26.57 -10.07 22.85
CA MET A 1 -25.89 -11.33 22.48
C MET A 1 -25.11 -11.03 21.21
N TYR A 2 -23.78 -10.92 21.28
CA TYR A 2 -22.96 -10.70 20.09
C TYR A 2 -22.78 -12.04 19.38
N TYR A 3 -23.48 -12.25 18.26
CA TYR A 3 -23.26 -13.42 17.43
C TYR A 3 -21.87 -13.28 16.79
N SER A 4 -20.90 -14.06 17.26
CA SER A 4 -19.62 -14.17 16.57
C SER A 4 -19.88 -14.82 15.21
N THR A 5 -19.60 -14.10 14.13
CA THR A 5 -19.57 -14.69 12.79
C THR A 5 -18.65 -15.92 12.81
N SER A 6 -19.06 -17.01 12.17
CA SER A 6 -18.24 -18.22 12.02
C SER A 6 -16.89 -17.85 11.40
N GLU A 7 -15.81 -18.52 11.80
CA GLU A 7 -14.44 -18.19 11.36
C GLU A 7 -14.32 -18.16 9.84
N GLU A 8 -14.95 -19.10 9.13
CA GLU A 8 -14.93 -19.17 7.67
C GLU A 8 -15.52 -17.92 7.00
N SER A 9 -16.57 -17.32 7.58
CA SER A 9 -17.21 -16.12 7.04
C SER A 9 -16.39 -14.84 7.27
N ARG A 10 -15.42 -14.85 8.19
CA ARG A 10 -14.53 -13.69 8.43
C ARG A 10 -13.53 -13.48 7.32
N TYR A 11 -13.21 -14.50 6.53
CA TYR A 11 -12.20 -14.40 5.48
C TYR A 11 -12.80 -14.30 4.07
N LEU A 12 -14.10 -14.61 3.92
CA LEU A 12 -14.81 -14.59 2.64
C LEU A 12 -14.81 -13.21 1.95
N HIS A 13 -14.87 -12.11 2.71
CA HIS A 13 -14.88 -10.76 2.15
C HIS A 13 -13.49 -10.25 1.72
N LEU A 14 -12.41 -10.93 2.14
CA LEU A 14 -11.04 -10.58 1.76
C LEU A 14 -10.65 -11.14 0.38
N ILE A 15 -11.43 -12.10 -0.14
CA ILE A 15 -11.12 -12.83 -1.38
C ILE A 15 -11.62 -12.06 -2.62
N ASP A 16 -12.70 -11.27 -2.49
CA ASP A 16 -13.49 -10.83 -3.66
C ASP A 16 -13.51 -9.31 -3.88
N LYS A 17 -12.79 -8.55 -3.04
CA LYS A 17 -12.62 -7.10 -3.23
C LYS A 17 -11.15 -6.73 -3.26
N PRO A 18 -10.48 -6.87 -4.43
CA PRO A 18 -9.29 -6.07 -4.65
C PRO A 18 -9.67 -4.62 -4.41
N TRP A 19 -8.81 -3.89 -3.70
CA TRP A 19 -8.99 -2.44 -3.57
C TRP A 19 -9.13 -1.86 -4.99
N ASP A 20 -9.90 -0.80 -5.15
CA ASP A 20 -9.80 -0.03 -6.39
C ASP A 20 -8.48 0.76 -6.35
N PHE A 21 -7.96 1.12 -7.54
CA PHE A 21 -6.68 1.80 -7.63
C PHE A 21 -6.70 3.17 -6.94
N GLU A 22 -7.84 3.86 -6.94
CA GLU A 22 -7.99 5.16 -6.29
C GLU A 22 -7.84 5.04 -4.76
N SER A 23 -8.48 4.05 -4.14
CA SER A 23 -8.34 3.72 -2.72
C SER A 23 -6.89 3.38 -2.34
N VAL A 24 -6.14 2.75 -3.23
CA VAL A 24 -4.70 2.49 -3.00
C VAL A 24 -3.91 3.79 -3.00
N ILE A 25 -4.16 4.69 -3.95
CA ILE A 25 -3.49 5.99 -4.00
C ILE A 25 -3.86 6.81 -2.76
N ASP A 26 -5.10 6.78 -2.31
CA ASP A 26 -5.54 7.48 -1.10
C ASP A 26 -4.88 6.92 0.18
N ALA A 27 -4.79 5.60 0.29
CA ALA A 27 -4.01 4.97 1.35
C ALA A 27 -2.51 5.34 1.24
N ILE A 28 -1.99 5.53 0.03
CA ILE A 28 -0.61 5.98 -0.17
C ILE A 28 -0.44 7.44 0.28
N THR A 29 -1.37 8.34 0.00
CA THR A 29 -1.23 9.76 0.35
C THR A 29 -1.43 10.05 1.83
N THR A 30 -2.09 9.14 2.56
CA THR A 30 -2.41 9.27 3.99
C THR A 30 -1.44 8.52 4.91
N GLY A 31 -0.44 7.84 4.37
CA GLY A 31 0.55 7.08 5.14
C GLY A 31 1.51 7.94 5.97
N GLU A 32 2.22 7.30 6.92
CA GLU A 32 3.21 7.95 7.80
C GLU A 32 4.57 8.20 7.09
N TYR A 33 4.51 8.92 5.97
CA TYR A 33 5.68 9.31 5.21
C TYR A 33 5.46 10.62 4.47
N GLU A 34 6.56 11.29 4.18
CA GLU A 34 6.56 12.49 3.37
C GLU A 34 6.81 12.13 1.91
N ILE A 35 5.92 12.54 1.00
CA ILE A 35 6.14 12.41 -0.44
C ILE A 35 7.18 13.47 -0.86
N ILE A 36 8.33 13.02 -1.34
CA ILE A 36 9.46 13.89 -1.72
C ILE A 36 9.53 14.17 -3.23
N GLY A 37 8.79 13.42 -4.05
CA GLY A 37 8.72 13.65 -5.48
C GLY A 37 7.91 12.61 -6.22
N CYS A 38 7.37 13.00 -7.38
CA CYS A 38 6.67 12.14 -8.31
C CYS A 38 7.13 12.50 -9.73
N GLU A 39 7.72 11.56 -10.45
CA GLU A 39 8.25 11.78 -11.80
C GLU A 39 7.79 10.68 -12.76
N ILE A 40 7.55 11.04 -14.02
CA ILE A 40 7.34 10.07 -15.10
C ILE A 40 8.73 9.67 -15.60
N VAL A 41 9.07 8.38 -15.50
CA VAL A 41 10.37 7.86 -15.93
C VAL A 41 10.32 7.47 -17.41
N GLU A 42 9.25 6.79 -17.83
CA GLU A 42 9.00 6.34 -19.21
C GLU A 42 7.50 6.28 -19.49
N ASN A 43 7.10 6.03 -20.74
CA ASN A 43 5.70 5.88 -21.12
C ASN A 43 5.01 4.77 -20.30
N GLY A 44 4.08 5.16 -19.41
CA GLY A 44 3.36 4.24 -18.53
C GLY A 44 4.10 3.85 -17.25
N ILE A 45 5.28 4.42 -16.97
CA ILE A 45 6.05 4.17 -15.75
C ILE A 45 6.26 5.48 -14.99
N GLY A 46 5.66 5.56 -13.80
CA GLY A 46 5.90 6.63 -12.84
C GLY A 46 6.77 6.15 -11.67
N ARG A 47 7.54 7.06 -11.09
CA ARG A 47 8.27 6.85 -9.84
C ARG A 47 7.75 7.83 -8.80
N LEU A 48 7.31 7.27 -7.67
CA LEU A 48 6.97 8.02 -6.46
C LEU A 48 8.08 7.81 -5.43
N CYS A 49 8.66 8.91 -4.97
CA CYS A 49 9.69 8.92 -3.96
C CYS A 49 9.07 9.42 -2.64
N PHE A 50 9.31 8.71 -1.54
CA PHE A 50 8.81 9.08 -0.22
C PHE A 50 9.86 8.83 0.87
N LYS A 51 9.70 9.50 2.01
CA LYS A 51 10.54 9.39 3.20
C LYS A 51 9.70 8.95 4.40
N PRO A 52 9.87 7.71 4.92
CA PRO A 52 9.14 7.24 6.09
C PRO A 52 9.53 7.99 7.35
N TRP A 53 8.54 8.42 8.13
CA TRP A 53 8.75 9.05 9.44
C TRP A 53 9.02 8.02 10.53
N SER A 54 8.37 6.87 10.44
CA SER A 54 8.39 5.85 11.48
C SER A 54 9.58 4.90 11.37
N TYR A 55 10.47 5.07 10.37
CA TYR A 55 11.68 4.26 10.26
C TYR A 55 12.61 4.49 11.46
N PRO A 56 13.21 3.44 12.07
CA PRO A 56 13.23 2.04 11.65
C PRO A 56 12.14 1.14 12.23
N TYR A 57 11.27 1.65 13.11
CA TYR A 57 10.30 0.85 13.86
C TYR A 57 8.98 0.62 13.10
N GLY A 58 8.61 1.54 12.21
CA GLY A 58 7.56 1.39 11.21
C GLY A 58 8.16 0.89 9.91
N GLY A 59 7.98 -0.41 9.64
CA GLY A 59 8.39 -1.04 8.40
C GLY A 59 7.50 -0.62 7.21
N MET A 60 7.97 -0.90 5.99
CA MET A 60 7.20 -0.69 4.77
C MET A 60 6.38 -1.92 4.35
N GLU A 61 6.40 -2.98 5.15
CA GLU A 61 5.74 -4.26 4.85
C GLU A 61 4.22 -4.11 4.62
N PRO A 62 3.49 -3.28 5.39
CA PRO A 62 2.07 -3.04 5.11
C PRO A 62 1.85 -2.39 3.74
N LEU A 63 2.71 -1.44 3.37
CA LEU A 63 2.66 -0.79 2.07
C LEU A 63 2.99 -1.77 0.94
N GLU A 64 3.99 -2.64 1.13
CA GLU A 64 4.34 -3.71 0.19
C GLU A 64 3.17 -4.66 -0.05
N GLN A 65 2.42 -5.04 0.99
CA GLN A 65 1.23 -5.88 0.83
C GLN A 65 0.10 -5.15 0.12
N LEU A 66 -0.12 -3.87 0.42
CA LEU A 66 -1.17 -3.05 -0.20
C LEU A 66 -1.00 -2.97 -1.73
N ILE A 67 0.22 -2.78 -2.18
CA ILE A 67 0.51 -2.49 -3.60
C ILE A 67 0.75 -3.74 -4.45
N LYS A 68 1.00 -4.90 -3.81
CA LYS A 68 1.29 -6.18 -4.46
C LYS A 68 0.23 -6.59 -5.53
N PRO A 69 -1.08 -6.40 -5.32
CA PRO A 69 -2.09 -6.75 -6.32
C PRO A 69 -2.07 -5.86 -7.57
N PHE A 70 -1.49 -4.66 -7.50
CA PHE A 70 -1.51 -3.64 -8.56
C PHE A 70 -0.24 -3.65 -9.42
N ASN A 71 0.62 -4.65 -9.26
CA ASN A 71 1.90 -4.77 -9.96
C ASN A 71 2.82 -3.53 -9.78
N ILE A 72 2.63 -2.78 -8.69
CA ILE A 72 3.49 -1.66 -8.27
C ILE A 72 4.67 -2.25 -7.48
N LYS A 73 5.85 -1.66 -7.63
CA LYS A 73 7.08 -2.11 -6.96
C LYS A 73 7.69 -1.02 -6.11
N ILE A 74 8.04 -1.35 -4.86
CA ILE A 74 8.90 -0.51 -4.02
C ILE A 74 10.35 -0.81 -4.38
N ILE A 75 11.11 0.25 -4.67
CA ILE A 75 12.55 0.17 -4.94
C ILE A 75 13.25 0.93 -3.82
N ARG A 76 14.05 0.23 -3.01
CA ARG A 76 14.87 0.88 -1.99
C ARG A 76 16.10 1.50 -2.64
N VAL A 77 16.20 2.83 -2.61
CA VAL A 77 17.38 3.56 -3.08
C VAL A 77 18.30 3.77 -1.88
N ASN A 78 19.38 2.99 -1.80
CA ASN A 78 20.45 3.27 -0.85
C ASN A 78 21.25 4.47 -1.37
N LYS A 79 21.37 5.50 -0.54
CA LYS A 79 22.32 6.61 -0.77
C LYS A 79 23.66 6.27 -0.15
#